data_AF-A0A3D1R9P4-F1
#
_entry.id   AF-A0A3D1R9P4-F1
#
_cell.length_a   1.000
_cell.length_b   1.000
_cell.length_c   1.000
_cell.angle_alpha   90.00
_cell.angle_beta   90.00
_cell.angle_gamma   90.00
#
_symmetry.space_group_name_H-M   'P 1'
#
loop_
_entity.id
_entity.type
_entity.pdbx_description
1 polymer ?
#
loop_
_entity_poly.entity_id
_entity_poly.type
_entity_poly.pdbx_seq_one_letter_code
_entity_poly.pdbx_strand_id
1 'polypeptide(L)'
;MAVLERFAGVSVTGDLAVALQSFALAHETLEVAAVGAAEARRARDAALAGIRAADGLLHQEVERLANKLVAAELGPRKNPFARFSKLTPAGLTSIGYLREVSAVRALAEAVAAASPPAEVARALGGCLQRATAIEQSVRALSGPQTTFDLKRAARDRAAKDWERSYGRLRRRAEVAFEDEPPTLKALFAPVERVQRPVARRKRSKGAKPLAPASE
;
A
#
# COMPACT_ATOMS: atom_id res chain seq x y z
N MET A 1 18.92 -17.99 0.27
CA MET A 1 17.86 -19.00 0.08
C MET A 1 18.38 -20.35 0.54
N ALA A 2 18.09 -20.75 1.78
CA ALA A 2 18.89 -21.78 2.45
C ALA A 2 18.80 -23.18 1.82
N VAL A 3 17.68 -23.57 1.19
CA VAL A 3 17.54 -24.92 0.63
C VAL A 3 18.42 -25.09 -0.62
N LEU A 4 18.35 -24.17 -1.59
CA LEU A 4 19.21 -24.22 -2.79
C LEU A 4 20.71 -24.16 -2.40
N GLU A 5 21.06 -23.33 -1.42
CA GLU A 5 22.43 -23.22 -0.90
C GLU A 5 22.92 -24.53 -0.27
N ARG A 6 22.08 -25.23 0.50
CA ARG A 6 22.46 -26.52 1.11
C ARG A 6 22.64 -27.65 0.09
N PHE A 7 21.91 -27.61 -1.03
CA PHE A 7 22.12 -28.55 -2.13
C PHE A 7 23.41 -28.30 -2.93
N ALA A 8 24.02 -27.11 -2.83
CA ALA A 8 25.24 -26.79 -3.59
C ALA A 8 26.45 -27.66 -3.20
N GLY A 9 26.46 -28.23 -1.99
CA GLY A 9 27.51 -29.11 -1.49
C GLY A 9 27.19 -30.61 -1.61
N VAL A 10 26.06 -30.98 -2.22
CA VAL A 10 25.60 -32.38 -2.27
C VAL A 10 25.55 -32.84 -3.72
N SER A 11 26.18 -33.99 -4.00
CA SER A 11 26.08 -34.62 -5.32
C SER A 11 24.66 -35.17 -5.49
N VAL A 12 23.92 -34.61 -6.45
CA VAL A 12 22.55 -35.01 -6.78
C VAL A 12 22.48 -35.47 -8.23
N THR A 13 21.87 -36.64 -8.45
CA THR A 13 21.77 -37.28 -9.76
C THR A 13 20.33 -37.68 -10.08
N GLY A 14 20.08 -38.07 -11.34
CA GLY A 14 18.80 -38.61 -11.78
C GLY A 14 17.60 -37.68 -11.51
N ASP A 15 16.50 -38.27 -11.04
CA ASP A 15 15.23 -37.59 -10.77
C ASP A 15 15.35 -36.45 -9.75
N LEU A 16 16.27 -36.57 -8.78
CA LEU A 16 16.50 -35.53 -7.76
C LEU A 16 17.15 -34.29 -8.38
N ALA A 17 18.12 -34.46 -9.28
CA ALA A 17 18.74 -33.35 -9.99
C ALA A 17 17.72 -32.58 -10.84
N VAL A 18 16.83 -33.29 -11.55
CA VAL A 18 15.74 -32.68 -12.33
C VAL A 18 14.76 -31.91 -11.44
N ALA A 19 14.40 -32.48 -10.28
CA ALA A 19 13.51 -31.81 -9.33
C ALA A 19 14.17 -30.56 -8.71
N LEU A 20 15.47 -30.59 -8.44
CA LEU A 20 16.23 -29.44 -7.93
C LEU A 20 16.28 -28.31 -8.95
N GLN A 21 16.58 -28.60 -10.22
CA GLN A 21 16.56 -27.61 -11.29
C GLN A 21 15.16 -26.99 -11.48
N SER A 22 14.12 -27.83 -11.50
CA SER A 22 12.73 -27.36 -11.59
C SER A 22 12.35 -26.44 -10.42
N PHE A 23 12.83 -26.74 -9.21
CA PHE A 23 12.62 -25.90 -8.05
C PHE A 23 13.40 -24.59 -8.13
N ALA A 24 14.66 -24.61 -8.58
CA ALA A 24 15.47 -23.41 -8.78
C ALA A 24 14.80 -22.44 -9.76
N LEU A 25 14.31 -22.93 -10.91
CA LEU A 25 13.58 -22.14 -11.89
C LEU A 25 12.28 -21.55 -11.31
N ALA A 26 11.50 -22.37 -10.59
CA ALA A 26 10.28 -21.90 -9.94
C ALA A 26 10.57 -20.82 -8.87
N HIS A 27 11.70 -20.94 -8.17
CA HIS A 27 12.14 -19.96 -7.20
C HIS A 27 12.54 -18.63 -7.84
N GLU A 28 13.37 -18.66 -8.88
CA GLU A 28 13.73 -17.45 -9.63
C GLU A 28 12.49 -16.76 -10.20
N THR A 29 11.56 -17.54 -10.77
CA THR A 29 10.29 -17.01 -11.30
C THR A 29 9.47 -16.32 -10.20
N LEU A 30 9.40 -16.90 -9.01
CA LEU A 30 8.71 -16.30 -7.87
C LEU A 30 9.37 -15.00 -7.42
N GLU A 31 10.69 -14.95 -7.31
CA GLU A 31 11.43 -13.74 -6.93
C GLU A 31 11.19 -12.59 -7.93
N VAL A 32 11.30 -12.87 -9.23
CA VAL A 32 11.03 -11.88 -10.29
C VAL A 32 9.57 -11.39 -10.21
N ALA A 33 8.61 -12.30 -10.03
CA ALA A 33 7.21 -11.93 -9.91
C ALA A 33 6.92 -11.13 -8.62
N ALA A 34 7.62 -11.43 -7.52
CA ALA A 34 7.50 -10.69 -6.27
C ALA A 34 8.03 -9.25 -6.40
N VAL A 35 9.19 -9.06 -7.03
CA VAL A 35 9.74 -7.73 -7.35
C VAL A 35 8.77 -6.95 -8.23
N GLY A 36 8.29 -7.55 -9.32
CA GLY A 36 7.33 -6.89 -10.22
C GLY A 36 6.01 -6.50 -9.53
N ALA A 37 5.49 -7.33 -8.62
CA ALA A 37 4.31 -7.00 -7.84
C ALA A 37 4.57 -5.86 -6.83
N ALA A 38 5.77 -5.79 -6.24
CA ALA A 38 6.16 -4.72 -5.34
C ALA A 38 6.32 -3.37 -6.08
N GLU A 39 6.91 -3.38 -7.27
CA GLU A 39 7.02 -2.20 -8.14
C GLU A 39 5.66 -1.68 -8.57
N ALA A 40 4.78 -2.56 -9.06
CA ALA A 40 3.43 -2.18 -9.46
C ALA A 40 2.61 -1.63 -8.28
N ARG A 41 2.82 -2.18 -7.07
CA ARG A 41 2.22 -1.64 -5.84
C ARG A 41 2.69 -0.21 -5.57
N ARG A 42 3.99 0.05 -5.65
CA ARG A 42 4.55 1.41 -5.45
C ARG A 42 3.94 2.41 -6.44
N ALA A 43 3.81 2.04 -7.70
CA ALA A 43 3.20 2.89 -8.73
C ALA A 43 1.71 3.19 -8.43
N ARG A 44 0.94 2.17 -8.05
CA ARG A 44 -0.46 2.34 -7.62
C ARG A 44 -0.56 3.26 -6.39
N ASP A 45 0.28 3.04 -5.39
CA ASP A 45 0.26 3.81 -4.14
C ASP A 45 0.65 5.27 -4.38
N ALA A 46 1.58 5.54 -5.31
CA ALA A 46 1.90 6.89 -5.76
C ALA A 46 0.71 7.58 -6.44
N ALA A 47 -0.03 6.87 -7.30
CA ALA A 47 -1.26 7.41 -7.92
C ALA A 47 -2.34 7.73 -6.86
N LEU A 48 -2.53 6.84 -5.87
CA LEU A 48 -3.45 7.08 -4.75
C LEU A 48 -3.01 8.28 -3.89
N ALA A 49 -1.70 8.46 -3.66
CA ALA A 49 -1.18 9.63 -2.97
C ALA A 49 -1.47 10.93 -3.75
N GLY A 50 -1.37 10.89 -5.08
CA GLY A 50 -1.76 12.01 -5.95
C GLY A 50 -3.23 12.42 -5.78
N ILE A 51 -4.14 11.44 -5.74
CA ILE A 51 -5.57 11.70 -5.48
C ILE A 51 -5.76 12.36 -4.11
N ARG A 52 -5.15 11.82 -3.05
CA ARG A 52 -5.25 12.37 -1.69
C ARG A 52 -4.68 13.79 -1.59
N ALA A 53 -3.58 14.07 -2.29
CA ALA A 53 -3.00 15.41 -2.33
C ALA A 53 -3.94 16.41 -3.04
N ALA A 54 -4.53 16.02 -4.17
CA ALA A 54 -5.50 16.85 -4.89
C ALA A 54 -6.79 17.10 -4.09
N ASP A 55 -7.29 16.07 -3.40
CA ASP A 55 -8.43 16.12 -2.49
C ASP A 55 -8.21 17.10 -1.33
N GLY A 56 -7.07 16.99 -0.63
CA GLY A 56 -6.73 17.92 0.44
C GLY A 56 -6.64 19.39 -0.03
N LEU A 57 -6.17 19.62 -1.26
CA LEU A 57 -6.16 20.96 -1.86
C LEU A 57 -7.57 21.45 -2.22
N LEU A 58 -8.44 20.56 -2.73
CA LEU A 58 -9.83 20.92 -3.00
C LEU A 58 -10.56 21.32 -1.71
N HIS A 59 -10.36 20.57 -0.62
CA HIS A 59 -10.95 20.89 0.68
C HIS A 59 -10.62 22.34 1.11
N GLN A 60 -9.36 22.74 1.00
CA GLN A 60 -8.91 24.09 1.33
C GLN A 60 -9.56 25.16 0.43
N GLU A 61 -9.71 24.88 -0.87
CA GLU A 61 -10.39 25.80 -1.80
C GLU A 61 -11.89 25.90 -1.50
N VAL A 62 -12.55 24.79 -1.12
CA VAL A 62 -13.96 24.77 -0.72
C VAL A 62 -14.19 25.61 0.54
N GLU A 63 -13.31 25.49 1.55
CA GLU A 63 -13.35 26.35 2.74
C GLU A 63 -13.11 27.82 2.39
N ARG A 64 -12.14 28.10 1.52
CA ARG A 64 -11.88 29.47 1.03
C ARG A 64 -13.11 30.05 0.33
N LEU A 65 -13.74 29.29 -0.56
CA LEU A 65 -14.96 29.68 -1.25
C LEU A 65 -16.09 29.98 -0.25
N ALA A 66 -16.29 29.10 0.74
CA ALA A 66 -17.28 29.30 1.78
C ALA A 66 -17.08 30.63 2.52
N ASN A 67 -15.84 30.93 2.92
CA ASN A 67 -15.50 32.20 3.58
C ASN A 67 -15.76 33.42 2.67
N LYS A 68 -15.42 33.33 1.38
CA LYS A 68 -15.64 34.42 0.41
C LYS A 68 -17.13 34.65 0.14
N LEU A 69 -17.94 33.60 0.07
CA LEU A 69 -19.40 33.73 -0.08
C LEU A 69 -20.05 34.42 1.12
N VAL A 70 -19.62 34.09 2.34
CA VAL A 70 -20.11 34.76 3.56
C VAL A 70 -19.69 36.23 3.57
N ALA A 71 -18.43 36.53 3.25
CA ALA A 71 -17.93 37.91 3.22
C ALA A 71 -18.62 38.78 2.15
N ALA A 72 -19.06 38.16 1.05
CA ALA A 72 -19.82 38.83 -0.01
C ALA A 72 -21.35 38.86 0.27
N GLU A 73 -21.79 38.43 1.45
CA GLU A 73 -23.21 38.33 1.84
C GLU A 73 -24.06 37.45 0.89
N LEU A 74 -23.39 36.57 0.13
CA LEU A 74 -24.03 35.64 -0.80
C LEU A 74 -24.52 34.37 -0.10
N GLY A 75 -24.12 34.14 1.15
CA GLY A 75 -24.59 33.02 1.96
C GLY A 75 -24.43 33.27 3.47
N PRO A 76 -25.25 32.63 4.31
CA PRO A 76 -25.17 32.81 5.76
C PRO A 76 -23.95 32.08 6.34
N ARG A 77 -23.39 32.62 7.43
CA ARG A 77 -22.23 32.01 8.12
C ARG A 77 -22.45 30.55 8.55
N LYS A 78 -23.67 30.19 8.95
CA LYS A 78 -24.03 28.83 9.39
C LYS A 78 -24.02 27.82 8.24
N ASN A 79 -24.39 28.26 7.03
CA ASN A 79 -24.40 27.41 5.84
C ASN A 79 -24.09 28.24 4.59
N PRO A 80 -22.79 28.45 4.28
CA PRO A 80 -22.35 29.34 3.21
C PRO A 80 -22.90 28.97 1.83
N PHE A 81 -23.23 27.70 1.61
CA PHE A 81 -23.68 27.19 0.32
C PHE A 81 -25.20 27.06 0.20
N ALA A 82 -25.98 27.39 1.23
CA ALA A 82 -27.42 27.09 1.29
C ALA A 82 -28.25 27.58 0.10
N ARG A 83 -27.84 28.68 -0.56
CA ARG A 83 -28.55 29.24 -1.72
C ARG A 83 -28.24 28.52 -3.03
N PHE A 84 -27.14 27.77 -3.08
CA PHE A 84 -26.57 27.22 -4.31
C PHE A 84 -26.47 25.69 -4.28
N SER A 85 -26.39 25.09 -3.10
CA SER A 85 -26.27 23.65 -2.91
C SER A 85 -26.99 23.21 -1.64
N LYS A 86 -27.48 21.97 -1.66
CA LYS A 86 -28.01 21.27 -0.48
C LYS A 86 -26.88 20.79 0.45
N LEU A 87 -25.66 20.72 -0.05
CA LEU A 87 -24.50 20.26 0.69
C LEU A 87 -23.85 21.42 1.46
N THR A 88 -23.45 21.14 2.70
CA THR A 88 -22.55 22.03 3.45
C THR A 88 -21.11 21.86 2.92
N PRO A 89 -20.18 22.76 3.26
CA PRO A 89 -18.76 22.59 2.91
C PRO A 89 -18.21 21.21 3.31
N ALA A 90 -18.41 20.80 4.57
CA ALA A 90 -18.00 19.49 5.05
C ALA A 90 -18.78 18.33 4.39
N GLY A 91 -20.06 18.53 4.06
CA GLY A 91 -20.87 17.55 3.33
C GLY A 91 -20.39 17.34 1.89
N LEU A 92 -19.83 18.38 1.27
CA LEU A 92 -19.30 18.34 -0.09
C LEU A 92 -17.95 17.61 -0.14
N THR A 93 -17.10 17.74 0.87
CA THR A 93 -15.78 17.09 0.93
C THR A 93 -15.79 15.69 1.53
N SER A 94 -16.95 15.18 1.94
CA SER A 94 -17.10 13.84 2.56
C SER A 94 -17.74 12.81 1.63
N ILE A 95 -18.10 13.20 0.40
CA ILE A 95 -18.63 12.31 -0.63
C ILE A 95 -17.48 11.78 -1.51
N GLY A 96 -17.69 10.65 -2.21
CA GLY A 96 -16.65 10.05 -3.05
C GLY A 96 -16.17 10.96 -4.19
N TYR A 97 -14.88 10.89 -4.54
CA TYR A 97 -14.16 11.85 -5.40
C TYR A 97 -14.90 12.30 -6.66
N LEU A 98 -15.41 11.39 -7.49
CA LEU A 98 -16.10 11.80 -8.73
C LEU A 98 -17.45 12.47 -8.46
N ARG A 99 -18.12 12.11 -7.36
CA ARG A 99 -19.35 12.79 -6.92
C ARG A 99 -19.04 14.17 -6.36
N GLU A 100 -17.94 14.30 -5.62
CA GLU A 100 -17.44 15.60 -5.15
C GLU A 100 -17.13 16.52 -6.33
N VAL A 101 -16.37 16.06 -7.33
CA VAL A 101 -16.08 16.83 -8.55
C VAL A 101 -17.37 17.33 -9.22
N SER A 102 -18.35 16.45 -9.41
CA SER A 102 -19.64 16.84 -10.00
C SER A 102 -20.40 17.85 -9.11
N ALA A 103 -20.39 17.67 -7.80
CA ALA A 103 -21.03 18.60 -6.87
C ALA A 103 -20.37 19.98 -6.85
N VAL A 104 -19.03 20.05 -6.94
CA VAL A 104 -18.28 21.30 -7.06
C VAL A 104 -18.60 22.02 -8.36
N ARG A 105 -18.67 21.29 -9.48
CA ARG A 105 -19.05 21.87 -10.78
C ARG A 105 -20.46 22.47 -10.74
N ALA A 106 -21.43 21.71 -10.21
CA ALA A 106 -22.80 22.21 -10.05
C ALA A 106 -22.90 23.42 -9.11
N LEU A 107 -22.16 23.41 -7.99
CA LEU A 107 -22.06 24.56 -7.09
C LEU A 107 -21.48 25.78 -7.82
N ALA A 108 -20.41 25.59 -8.61
CA ALA A 108 -19.77 26.67 -9.33
C ALA A 108 -20.69 27.29 -10.39
N GLU A 109 -21.44 26.47 -11.12
CA GLU A 109 -22.46 26.94 -12.07
C GLU A 109 -23.55 27.77 -11.37
N ALA A 110 -24.08 27.26 -10.25
CA ALA A 110 -25.12 27.95 -9.49
C ALA A 110 -24.62 29.29 -8.91
N VAL A 111 -23.39 29.35 -8.40
CA VAL A 111 -22.81 30.60 -7.89
C VAL A 111 -22.49 31.57 -9.05
N ALA A 112 -21.97 31.08 -10.18
CA ALA A 112 -21.68 31.90 -11.35
C ALA A 112 -22.94 32.55 -11.94
N ALA A 113 -24.08 31.84 -11.95
CA ALA A 113 -25.36 32.36 -12.39
C ALA A 113 -25.84 33.55 -11.53
N ALA A 114 -25.39 33.67 -10.28
CA ALA A 114 -25.67 34.81 -9.41
C ALA A 114 -24.75 36.02 -9.65
N SER A 115 -23.90 35.99 -10.69
CA SER A 115 -22.96 37.06 -11.05
C SER A 115 -22.12 37.52 -9.85
N PRO A 116 -21.29 36.62 -9.28
CA PRO A 116 -20.63 36.87 -8.01
C PRO A 116 -19.51 37.90 -8.13
N PRO A 117 -19.12 38.58 -7.03
CA PRO A 117 -17.97 39.47 -7.03
C PRO A 117 -16.67 38.77 -7.46
N ALA A 118 -15.71 39.55 -7.97
CA ALA A 118 -14.46 39.03 -8.54
C ALA A 118 -13.68 38.09 -7.58
N GLU A 119 -13.68 38.37 -6.28
CA GLU A 119 -13.02 37.54 -5.26
C GLU A 119 -13.67 36.14 -5.11
N VAL A 120 -15.00 36.07 -5.21
CA VAL A 120 -15.74 34.80 -5.18
C VAL A 120 -15.53 34.05 -6.49
N ALA A 121 -15.57 34.74 -7.63
CA ALA A 121 -15.28 34.16 -8.94
C ALA A 121 -13.86 33.54 -9.00
N ARG A 122 -12.86 34.21 -8.39
CA ARG A 122 -11.49 33.67 -8.29
C ARG A 122 -11.44 32.40 -7.43
N ALA A 123 -12.13 32.39 -6.28
CA ALA A 123 -12.20 31.20 -5.42
C ALA A 123 -12.90 30.02 -6.11
N LEU A 124 -13.97 30.28 -6.88
CA LEU A 124 -14.61 29.28 -7.74
C LEU A 124 -13.64 28.69 -8.76
N GLY A 125 -12.85 29.53 -9.42
CA GLY A 125 -11.80 29.08 -10.35
C GLY A 125 -10.81 28.13 -9.69
N GLY A 126 -10.40 28.42 -8.45
CA GLY A 126 -9.58 27.54 -7.63
C GLY A 126 -10.22 26.16 -7.41
N CYS A 127 -11.49 26.13 -6.97
CA CYS A 127 -12.24 24.88 -6.79
C CYS A 127 -12.33 24.06 -8.08
N LEU A 128 -12.66 24.69 -9.21
CA LEU A 128 -12.78 24.02 -10.52
C LEU A 128 -11.45 23.45 -11.01
N GLN A 129 -10.35 24.18 -10.80
CA GLN A 129 -9.00 23.71 -11.12
C GLN A 129 -8.65 22.46 -10.30
N ARG A 130 -8.92 22.46 -8.98
CA ARG A 130 -8.65 21.30 -8.11
C ARG A 130 -9.57 20.13 -8.41
N ALA A 131 -10.84 20.35 -8.69
CA ALA A 131 -11.77 19.32 -9.11
C ALA A 131 -11.30 18.62 -10.41
N THR A 132 -10.79 19.39 -11.37
CA THR A 132 -10.18 18.84 -12.59
C THR A 132 -8.92 18.01 -12.29
N ALA A 133 -8.09 18.45 -11.35
CA ALA A 133 -6.90 17.70 -10.92
C ALA A 133 -7.25 16.36 -10.25
N ILE A 134 -8.32 16.32 -9.43
CA ILE A 134 -8.85 15.06 -8.86
C ILE A 134 -9.32 14.14 -9.97
N GLU A 135 -10.12 14.64 -10.92
CA GLU A 135 -10.63 13.85 -12.05
C GLU A 135 -9.49 13.23 -12.88
N GLN A 136 -8.45 14.03 -13.19
CA GLN A 136 -7.25 13.55 -13.87
C GLN A 136 -6.50 12.48 -13.06
N SER A 137 -6.35 12.69 -11.75
CA SER A 137 -5.66 11.75 -10.86
C SER A 137 -6.42 10.43 -10.73
N VAL A 138 -7.76 10.48 -10.65
CA VAL A 138 -8.62 9.29 -10.64
C VAL A 138 -8.50 8.52 -11.96
N ARG A 139 -8.50 9.22 -13.10
CA ARG A 139 -8.27 8.57 -14.41
C ARG A 139 -6.89 7.93 -14.50
N ALA A 140 -5.87 8.57 -13.95
CA ALA A 140 -4.51 8.07 -13.94
C ALA A 140 -4.31 6.82 -13.07
N LEU A 141 -5.22 6.52 -12.12
CA LEU A 141 -5.14 5.35 -11.24
C LEU A 141 -5.44 4.02 -11.96
N SER A 142 -6.28 4.02 -13.00
CA SER A 142 -6.76 2.80 -13.64
C SER A 142 -5.62 1.92 -14.16
N GLY A 143 -4.64 2.51 -14.87
CA GLY A 143 -3.49 1.77 -15.41
C GLY A 143 -2.61 1.12 -14.33
N PRO A 144 -2.13 1.87 -13.33
CA PRO A 144 -1.40 1.33 -12.18
C PRO A 144 -2.18 0.24 -11.41
N GLN A 145 -3.48 0.43 -11.21
CA GLN A 145 -4.33 -0.56 -10.53
C GLN A 145 -4.40 -1.87 -11.31
N THR A 146 -4.71 -1.82 -12.61
CA THR A 146 -4.73 -3.01 -13.48
C THR A 146 -3.37 -3.70 -13.50
N THR A 147 -2.28 -2.93 -13.62
CA THR A 147 -0.92 -3.48 -13.62
C THR A 147 -0.60 -4.19 -12.31
N PHE A 148 -0.97 -3.59 -11.17
CA PHE A 148 -0.80 -4.21 -9.86
C PHE A 148 -1.58 -5.52 -9.76
N ASP A 149 -2.84 -5.55 -10.19
CA ASP A 149 -3.66 -6.75 -10.13
C ASP A 149 -3.08 -7.89 -10.98
N LEU A 150 -2.60 -7.59 -12.19
CA LEU A 150 -1.92 -8.55 -13.07
C LEU A 150 -0.63 -9.09 -12.44
N LYS A 151 0.25 -8.21 -11.94
CA LYS A 151 1.52 -8.63 -11.34
C LYS A 151 1.32 -9.39 -10.04
N ARG A 152 0.32 -9.01 -9.24
CA ARG A 152 -0.08 -9.77 -8.04
C ARG A 152 -0.54 -11.17 -8.41
N ALA A 153 -1.42 -11.31 -9.42
CA ALA A 153 -1.88 -12.61 -9.87
C ALA A 153 -0.74 -13.49 -10.40
N ALA A 154 0.22 -12.91 -11.13
CA ALA A 154 1.41 -13.61 -11.60
C ALA A 154 2.28 -14.13 -10.44
N ARG A 155 2.52 -13.30 -9.42
CA ARG A 155 3.22 -13.70 -8.20
C ARG A 155 2.49 -14.84 -7.47
N ASP A 156 1.18 -14.74 -7.33
CA ASP A 156 0.39 -15.75 -6.62
C ASP A 156 0.38 -17.08 -7.38
N ARG A 157 0.39 -17.05 -8.72
CA ARG A 157 0.60 -18.24 -9.55
C ARG A 157 2.01 -18.82 -9.36
N ALA A 158 3.05 -17.98 -9.43
CA ALA A 158 4.42 -18.42 -9.22
C ALA A 158 4.64 -19.02 -7.83
N ALA A 159 3.94 -18.53 -6.80
CA ALA A 159 4.00 -19.07 -5.45
C ALA A 159 3.44 -20.50 -5.39
N LYS A 160 2.30 -20.75 -6.06
CA LYS A 160 1.74 -22.12 -6.18
C LYS A 160 2.69 -23.04 -6.94
N ASP A 161 3.32 -22.55 -8.01
CA ASP A 161 4.28 -23.32 -8.79
C ASP A 161 5.52 -23.67 -7.96
N TRP A 162 6.00 -22.70 -7.17
CA TRP A 162 7.07 -22.88 -6.21
C TRP A 162 6.74 -23.95 -5.16
N GLU A 163 5.56 -23.90 -4.54
CA GLU A 163 5.12 -24.89 -3.55
C GLU A 163 5.07 -26.30 -4.14
N ARG A 164 4.54 -26.42 -5.37
CA ARG A 164 4.48 -27.71 -6.09
C ARG A 164 5.87 -28.25 -6.40
N SER A 165 6.77 -27.41 -6.88
CA SER A 165 8.16 -27.79 -7.17
C SER A 165 8.94 -28.14 -5.90
N TYR A 166 8.73 -27.39 -4.81
CA TYR A 166 9.33 -27.68 -3.51
C TYR A 166 8.86 -29.03 -2.95
N GLY A 167 7.55 -29.29 -2.99
CA GLY A 167 6.99 -30.58 -2.56
C GLY A 167 7.45 -31.75 -3.43
N ARG A 168 7.72 -31.53 -4.73
CA ARG A 168 8.33 -32.54 -5.60
C ARG A 168 9.80 -32.78 -5.23
N LEU A 169 10.59 -31.72 -5.05
CA LEU A 169 11.98 -31.80 -4.63
C LEU A 169 12.12 -32.58 -3.31
N ARG A 170 11.29 -32.25 -2.31
CA ARG A 170 11.30 -32.94 -1.02
C ARG A 170 11.00 -34.44 -1.15
N ARG A 171 9.96 -34.82 -1.89
CA ARG A 171 9.63 -36.24 -2.12
C ARG A 171 10.75 -37.00 -2.84
N ARG A 172 11.43 -36.37 -3.80
CA ARG A 172 12.57 -37.00 -4.49
C ARG A 172 13.80 -37.11 -3.61
N ALA A 173 14.03 -36.12 -2.74
CA ALA A 173 15.11 -36.18 -1.76
C ALA A 173 14.83 -37.24 -0.69
N GLU A 174 13.59 -37.41 -0.25
CA GLU A 174 13.18 -38.48 0.69
C GLU A 174 13.54 -39.87 0.15
N VAL A 175 13.35 -40.11 -1.15
CA VAL A 175 13.76 -41.37 -1.80
C VAL A 175 15.28 -41.48 -1.97
N ALA A 176 15.95 -40.39 -2.37
CA ALA A 176 17.39 -40.42 -2.65
C ALA A 176 18.26 -40.53 -1.39
N PHE A 177 17.76 -40.08 -0.23
CA PHE A 177 18.44 -40.10 1.07
C PHE A 177 17.69 -40.98 2.08
N GLU A 178 17.01 -42.03 1.63
CA GLU A 178 16.26 -42.96 2.49
C GLU A 178 17.15 -43.55 3.59
N ASP A 179 18.39 -43.93 3.24
CA ASP A 179 19.40 -44.46 4.14
C ASP A 179 20.17 -43.36 4.92
N GLU A 180 19.97 -42.08 4.60
CA GLU A 180 20.61 -40.93 5.25
C GLU A 180 19.62 -39.89 5.80
N PRO A 181 18.76 -40.24 6.78
CA PRO A 181 17.81 -39.30 7.38
C PRO A 181 18.42 -37.99 7.93
N PRO A 182 19.63 -37.98 8.52
CA PRO A 182 20.27 -36.74 8.96
C PRO A 182 20.55 -35.76 7.82
N THR A 183 21.00 -36.26 6.66
CA THR A 183 21.27 -35.47 5.45
C THR A 183 19.98 -34.81 4.96
N LEU A 184 18.90 -35.59 4.84
CA LEU A 184 17.58 -35.08 4.47
C LEU A 184 17.09 -33.99 5.44
N LYS A 185 17.20 -34.22 6.74
CA LYS A 185 16.80 -33.25 7.77
C LYS A 185 17.60 -31.95 7.68
N ALA A 186 18.91 -32.04 7.41
CA ALA A 186 19.77 -30.88 7.24
C ALA A 186 19.38 -30.04 6.01
N LEU A 187 19.16 -30.70 4.86
CA LEU A 187 18.77 -30.05 3.61
C LEU A 187 17.49 -29.20 3.76
N PHE A 188 16.47 -29.75 4.42
CA PHE A 188 15.15 -29.12 4.58
C PHE A 188 14.93 -28.48 5.95
N ALA A 189 15.98 -28.30 6.75
CA ALA A 189 15.87 -27.63 8.04
C ALA A 189 15.23 -26.24 7.87
N PRO A 190 14.31 -25.82 8.75
CA PRO A 190 13.81 -24.45 8.74
C PRO A 190 14.97 -23.47 8.71
N VAL A 191 14.87 -22.42 7.91
CA VAL A 191 15.86 -21.34 7.98
C VAL A 191 15.74 -20.74 9.38
N GLU A 192 16.80 -20.80 10.19
CA GLU A 192 16.81 -20.08 11.45
C GLU A 192 16.53 -18.61 11.12
N ARG A 193 15.37 -18.12 11.58
CA ARG A 193 15.11 -16.68 11.53
C ARG A 193 16.20 -16.07 12.37
N VAL A 194 17.17 -15.41 11.73
CA VAL A 194 18.19 -14.62 12.41
C VAL A 194 17.47 -13.77 13.44
N GLN A 195 17.59 -14.16 14.72
CA GLN A 195 17.05 -13.35 15.80
C GLN A 195 17.83 -12.04 15.71
N ARG A 196 17.12 -10.94 15.41
CA ARG A 196 17.71 -9.61 15.58
C ARG A 196 18.33 -9.59 16.98
N PRO A 197 19.60 -9.20 17.15
CA PRO A 197 20.24 -9.20 18.46
C PRO A 197 19.39 -8.36 19.40
N VAL A 198 18.69 -9.01 20.33
CA VAL A 198 17.95 -8.35 21.38
C VAL A 198 19.02 -7.80 22.30
N ALA A 199 19.24 -6.48 22.25
CA ALA A 199 20.13 -5.81 23.18
C ALA A 199 19.69 -6.17 24.61
N ARG A 200 20.48 -7.01 25.28
CA ARG A 200 20.27 -7.36 26.69
C ARG A 200 20.32 -6.06 27.48
N ARG A 201 19.16 -5.58 27.92
CA ARG A 201 19.07 -4.47 28.89
C ARG A 201 19.95 -4.85 30.09
N LYS A 202 21.01 -4.07 30.35
CA LYS A 202 21.82 -4.21 31.55
C LYS A 202 20.88 -4.12 32.75
N ARG A 203 20.70 -5.22 33.47
CA ARG A 203 20.12 -5.19 34.82
C ARG A 203 21.02 -4.29 35.66
N SER A 204 20.46 -3.20 36.19
CA SER A 204 21.14 -2.40 37.19
C SER A 204 21.45 -3.29 38.40
N LYS A 205 22.72 -3.31 38.80
CA LYS A 205 23.16 -3.98 40.03
C LYS A 205 22.62 -3.18 41.22
N GLY A 206 21.82 -3.85 42.04
CA GLY A 206 21.79 -3.72 43.50
C GLY A 206 21.41 -2.37 44.09
N ALA A 207 20.13 -2.19 44.39
CA ALA A 207 19.76 -1.42 45.58
C ALA A 207 20.11 -2.25 46.82
N LYS A 208 20.97 -1.70 47.67
CA LYS A 208 21.43 -2.28 48.94
C LYS A 208 20.23 -2.38 49.90
N PRO A 209 20.01 -3.50 50.62
CA PRO A 209 19.00 -3.54 51.67
C PRO A 209 19.42 -2.63 52.84
N LEU A 210 18.52 -1.75 53.30
CA LEU A 210 18.69 -1.09 54.59
C LEU A 210 18.63 -2.16 55.70
N ALA A 211 19.63 -2.17 56.57
CA ALA A 211 19.65 -2.99 57.77
C ALA A 211 18.55 -2.55 58.77
N PRO A 212 18.04 -3.47 59.60
CA PRO A 212 17.09 -3.12 60.65
C PRO A 212 17.80 -2.38 61.78
N ALA A 213 17.19 -1.30 62.27
CA ALA A 213 17.60 -0.65 63.51
C ALA A 213 17.21 -1.55 64.69
N SER A 214 18.16 -1.78 65.59
CA SER A 214 17.94 -2.34 66.92
C SER A 214 18.35 -1.29 67.94
N GLU A 215 17.52 -1.20 68.98
CA GLU A 215 17.53 -0.32 70.17
C GLU A 215 17.01 1.11 70.01
#